data_AF-A0A526ZN32-F1
#
_entry.id   AF-A0A526ZN32-F1
#
_cell.length_a   1.000
_cell.length_b   1.000
_cell.length_c   1.000
_cell.angle_alpha   90.00
_cell.angle_beta   90.00
_cell.angle_gamma   90.00
#
_symmetry.space_group_name_H-M   'P 1'
#
loop_
_entity.id
_entity.type
_entity.pdbx_description
1 polymer ?
#
loop_
_entity_poly.entity_id
_entity_poly.type
_entity_poly.pdbx_seq_one_letter_code
_entity_poly.pdbx_strand_id
1 'polypeptide(L)'
;LYWEHRQTAKAGFFDAKGITIPVGVSANPSEIYTAPKSWTERAFPKLLHYGHPPKGCHFAAWEQPKYFTDDVRASFKTLRTA
;
A
#
# COMPACT_ATOMS: atom_id res chain seq x y z
N LEU A 1 16.10 -0.32 -3.17
CA LEU A 1 15.86 -1.77 -3.38
C LEU A 1 16.06 -2.22 -4.82
N TYR A 2 15.99 -1.34 -5.83
CA TYR A 2 16.24 -1.67 -7.23
C TYR A 2 17.42 -0.88 -7.82
N TRP A 3 18.15 -1.51 -8.75
CA TRP A 3 19.32 -0.96 -9.42
C TRP A 3 19.01 0.36 -10.13
N GLU A 4 17.90 0.42 -10.87
CA GLU A 4 17.49 1.57 -11.66
C GLU A 4 17.17 2.80 -10.80
N HIS A 5 16.47 2.60 -9.66
CA HIS A 5 16.17 3.69 -8.75
C HIS A 5 17.44 4.35 -8.19
N ARG A 6 18.52 3.59 -7.98
CA ARG A 6 19.79 4.15 -7.52
C ARG A 6 20.42 5.10 -8.55
N GLN A 7 20.13 4.89 -9.83
CA GLN A 7 20.73 5.66 -10.91
C GLN A 7 19.89 6.87 -11.33
N THR A 8 18.57 6.79 -11.22
CA THR A 8 17.68 7.77 -11.87
C THR A 8 16.77 8.54 -10.91
N ALA A 9 16.66 8.12 -9.64
CA ALA A 9 15.70 8.74 -8.74
C ALA A 9 16.14 10.12 -8.26
N LYS A 10 15.22 11.09 -8.33
CA LYS A 10 15.39 12.46 -7.85
C LYS A 10 15.07 12.65 -6.36
N ALA A 11 14.62 11.60 -5.70
CA ALA A 11 14.23 11.60 -4.29
C ALA A 11 14.49 10.22 -3.67
N GLY A 12 14.49 10.13 -2.35
CA GLY A 12 14.68 8.90 -1.60
C GLY A 12 13.68 7.82 -1.98
N PHE A 13 14.08 6.56 -1.80
CA PHE A 13 13.29 5.39 -2.18
C PHE A 13 11.92 5.33 -1.47
N PHE A 14 11.87 5.79 -0.21
CA PHE A 14 10.66 5.80 0.60
C PHE A 14 10.00 7.18 0.73
N ASP A 15 10.51 8.19 0.02
CA ASP A 15 9.96 9.54 0.11
C ASP A 15 8.55 9.58 -0.48
N ALA A 16 7.64 10.30 0.18
CA ALA A 16 6.32 10.57 -0.36
C ALA A 16 6.44 11.31 -1.69
N LYS A 17 5.70 10.86 -2.72
CA LYS A 17 5.75 11.41 -4.08
C LYS A 17 4.59 12.35 -4.41
N GLY A 18 3.84 12.82 -3.40
CA GLY A 18 2.73 13.76 -3.58
C GLY A 18 1.56 13.20 -4.39
N ILE A 19 1.23 11.92 -4.21
CA ILE A 19 0.12 11.26 -4.90
C ILE A 19 -1.22 11.79 -4.35
N THR A 20 -2.07 12.36 -5.22
CA THR A 20 -3.33 13.02 -4.83
C THR A 20 -4.60 12.34 -5.37
N ILE A 21 -4.46 11.15 -5.93
CA ILE A 21 -5.59 10.28 -6.31
C ILE A 21 -6.02 9.41 -5.12
N PRO A 22 -7.23 8.82 -5.14
CA PRO A 22 -7.63 7.87 -4.10
C PRO A 22 -6.69 6.65 -4.05
N VAL A 23 -6.29 6.26 -2.84
CA VAL A 23 -5.34 5.14 -2.61
C VAL A 23 -5.87 4.22 -1.52
N GLY A 24 -5.70 2.91 -1.68
CA GLY A 24 -5.80 1.93 -0.60
C GLY A 24 -4.42 1.34 -0.31
N VAL A 25 -4.12 1.05 0.95
CA VAL A 25 -2.84 0.45 1.38
C VAL A 25 -3.09 -0.78 2.23
N SER A 26 -2.40 -1.88 1.91
CA SER A 26 -2.38 -3.12 2.68
C SER A 26 -1.01 -3.28 3.36
N ALA A 27 -0.97 -3.14 4.67
CA ALA A 27 0.24 -3.21 5.48
C ALA A 27 0.47 -4.64 6.02
N ASN A 28 0.97 -5.53 5.15
CA ASN A 28 1.20 -6.95 5.48
C ASN A 28 2.31 -7.13 6.53
N PRO A 29 2.13 -7.97 7.55
CA PRO A 29 3.02 -8.02 8.72
C PRO A 29 4.44 -8.55 8.44
N SER A 30 4.63 -9.33 7.37
CA SER A 30 5.93 -9.90 7.00
C SER A 30 6.51 -9.30 5.71
N GLU A 31 6.04 -8.12 5.30
CA GLU A 31 6.67 -7.35 4.22
C GLU A 31 8.00 -6.74 4.68
N ILE A 32 8.94 -6.57 3.74
CA ILE A 32 10.27 -5.98 3.96
C ILE A 32 10.16 -4.59 4.60
N TYR A 33 9.12 -3.84 4.23
CA TYR A 33 8.80 -2.53 4.79
C TYR A 33 7.29 -2.38 4.94
N THR A 34 6.85 -2.25 6.19
CA THR A 34 5.45 -2.02 6.52
C THR A 34 5.29 -0.59 7.02
N ALA A 35 4.77 0.30 6.17
CA ALA A 35 4.58 1.70 6.53
C ALA A 35 3.52 1.85 7.65
N PRO A 36 3.82 2.53 8.76
CA PRO A 36 2.82 2.84 9.78
C PRO A 36 1.70 3.71 9.20
N LYS A 37 0.47 3.53 9.71
CA LYS A 37 -0.72 4.27 9.25
C LYS A 37 -0.50 5.79 9.18
N SER A 38 0.11 6.38 10.21
CA SER A 38 0.37 7.82 10.27
C SER A 38 1.33 8.31 9.18
N TRP A 39 2.23 7.46 8.69
CA TRP A 39 3.11 7.80 7.57
C TRP A 39 2.36 7.69 6.26
N THR A 40 1.52 6.66 6.13
CA THR A 40 0.66 6.45 4.95
C THR A 40 -0.33 7.59 4.76
N GLU A 41 -0.97 8.07 5.83
CA GLU A 41 -1.89 9.21 5.79
C GLU A 41 -1.21 10.51 5.34
N ARG A 42 0.02 10.75 5.81
CA ARG A 42 0.80 11.91 5.34
C ARG A 42 1.22 11.79 3.87
N ALA A 43 1.54 10.57 3.41
CA ALA A 43 1.98 10.34 2.04
C ALA A 43 0.82 10.36 1.03
N PHE A 44 -0.38 9.97 1.45
CA PHE A 44 -1.58 9.87 0.61
C PHE A 44 -2.74 10.67 1.21
N PRO A 45 -2.91 11.95 0.85
CA PRO A 45 -3.98 12.80 1.38
C PRO A 45 -5.41 12.29 1.09
N LYS A 46 -5.58 11.40 0.10
CA LYS A 46 -6.85 10.74 -0.23
C LYS A 46 -6.83 9.23 0.06
N LEU A 47 -6.27 8.84 1.19
CA LEU A 47 -6.25 7.45 1.64
C LEU A 47 -7.69 6.98 1.95
N LEU A 48 -8.17 6.01 1.18
CA LEU A 48 -9.50 5.42 1.34
C LEU A 48 -9.52 4.33 2.41
N HIS A 49 -8.45 3.54 2.47
CA HIS A 49 -8.37 2.35 3.31
C HIS A 49 -6.93 2.09 3.73
N TYR A 50 -6.74 1.71 4.98
CA TYR A 50 -5.50 1.19 5.53
C TYR A 50 -5.79 -0.18 6.14
N GLY A 51 -5.44 -1.23 5.42
CA GLY A 51 -5.59 -2.61 5.85
C GLY A 51 -4.38 -3.10 6.62
N HIS A 52 -4.61 -3.89 7.66
CA HIS A 52 -3.57 -4.57 8.43
C HIS A 52 -3.95 -6.05 8.58
N PRO A 53 -3.78 -6.86 7.51
CA PRO A 53 -4.17 -8.26 7.54
C PRO A 53 -3.32 -9.04 8.57
N PRO A 54 -3.86 -10.12 9.16
CA PRO A 54 -3.18 -10.83 10.25
C PRO A 54 -1.97 -11.65 9.78
N LYS A 55 -1.84 -11.91 8.47
CA LYS A 55 -0.73 -12.67 7.84
C LYS A 55 -0.48 -12.16 6.42
N GLY A 56 0.72 -12.47 5.90
CA GLY A 56 1.14 -12.19 4.54
C GLY A 56 2.51 -11.52 4.47
N CYS A 57 3.21 -11.73 3.36
CA CYS A 57 4.51 -11.11 3.06
C CYS A 57 4.49 -10.32 1.73
N HIS A 58 5.66 -10.16 1.13
CA HIS A 58 5.87 -9.56 -0.18
C HIS A 58 4.96 -10.10 -1.29
N PHE A 59 4.67 -11.41 -1.26
CA PHE A 59 3.79 -12.06 -2.22
C PHE A 59 2.37 -12.25 -1.67
N ALA A 60 1.81 -11.23 -1.02
CA ALA A 60 0.52 -11.30 -0.31
C ALA A 60 -0.64 -11.87 -1.14
N ALA A 61 -0.73 -11.53 -2.43
CA ALA A 61 -1.77 -12.05 -3.32
C ALA A 61 -1.65 -13.57 -3.54
N TRP A 62 -0.43 -14.12 -3.53
CA TRP A 62 -0.17 -15.54 -3.69
C TRP A 62 -0.28 -16.29 -2.35
N GLU A 63 0.30 -15.74 -1.30
CA GLU A 63 0.39 -16.39 0.02
C GLU A 63 -0.96 -16.37 0.75
N GLN A 64 -1.70 -15.25 0.67
CA GLN A 64 -2.94 -15.03 1.40
C GLN A 64 -4.03 -14.47 0.46
N PRO A 65 -4.46 -15.24 -0.57
CA PRO A 65 -5.35 -14.75 -1.62
C PRO A 65 -6.68 -14.22 -1.08
N LYS A 66 -7.20 -14.82 0.00
CA LYS A 66 -8.42 -14.35 0.66
C LYS A 66 -8.21 -12.97 1.30
N TYR A 67 -7.17 -12.79 2.11
CA TYR A 67 -6.90 -11.49 2.74
C TYR A 67 -6.63 -10.41 1.72
N PHE A 68 -5.83 -10.72 0.68
CA PHE A 68 -5.59 -9.79 -0.41
C PHE A 68 -6.88 -9.35 -1.11
N THR A 69 -7.72 -10.31 -1.52
CA THR A 69 -8.97 -9.98 -2.25
C THR A 69 -9.97 -9.23 -1.38
N ASP A 70 -10.05 -9.54 -0.09
CA ASP A 70 -10.92 -8.82 0.85
C ASP A 70 -10.45 -7.37 1.04
N ASP A 71 -9.14 -7.14 1.15
CA ASP A 71 -8.56 -5.80 1.33
C ASP A 71 -8.69 -4.94 0.07
N VAL A 72 -8.54 -5.54 -1.12
CA VAL A 72 -8.84 -4.89 -2.40
C VAL A 72 -10.32 -4.48 -2.46
N ARG A 73 -11.24 -5.39 -2.11
CA ARG A 73 -12.68 -5.08 -2.10
C ARG A 73 -13.00 -3.96 -1.12
N ALA A 74 -12.43 -3.98 0.08
CA ALA A 74 -12.61 -2.93 1.08
C ALA A 74 -12.11 -1.57 0.56
N SER A 75 -10.92 -1.54 -0.02
CA SER A 75 -10.28 -0.32 -0.55
C SER A 75 -11.14 0.41 -1.58
N PHE A 76 -11.79 -0.34 -2.48
CA PHE A 76 -12.57 0.24 -3.57
C PHE A 76 -14.08 0.24 -3.33
N LYS A 77 -14.55 -0.22 -2.16
CA LYS A 77 -15.98 -0.37 -1.86
C LYS A 77 -16.74 0.94 -2.07
N THR A 78 -16.18 2.06 -1.62
CA THR A 78 -16.82 3.39 -1.70
C THR A 78 -16.82 3.99 -3.10
N LEU A 79 -15.98 3.48 -4.01
CA LEU A 79 -15.88 3.96 -5.39
C LEU A 79 -16.78 3.21 -6.37
N ARG A 80 -17.40 2.10 -5.94
CA ARG A 80 -18.34 1.34 -6.75
C ARG A 80 -19.68 2.06 -6.75
N THR A 81 -20.00 2.77 -7.84
CA THR A 81 -21.37 3.19 -8.12
C THR A 81 -22.23 1.97 -8.45
N ALA A 82 -23.51 2.02 -8.07
CA ALA A 82 -24.49 0.98 -8.40
C ALA A 82 -24.71 0.88 -9.91
#